data_AF-A0A3D4BD05-F1
#
_entry.id   AF-A0A3D4BD05-F1
#
_cell.length_a   1.000
_cell.length_b   1.000
_cell.length_c   1.000
_cell.angle_alpha   90.00
_cell.angle_beta   90.00
_cell.angle_gamma   90.00
#
_symmetry.space_group_name_H-M   'P 1'
#
loop_
_entity.id
_entity.type
_entity.pdbx_description
1 polymer ?
#
loop_
_entity_poly.entity_id
_entity_poly.type
_entity_poly.pdbx_seq_one_letter_code
_entity_poly.pdbx_strand_id
1 'polypeptide(L)'
;MKYRMVGVICGLVMMLMVTNETFAQRGGGGGRGGSGGGRRGGPDPAMMERMNALRTFEIEMIWHDLSIRMDTPGAQLMSLRILVKNATAQKQALIEQAEKSEDWGWLKDQLENSHKQLDKDLMDILSDEDMKTYEKLVKEREKRASEMIGRFRR
;
A
#
# COMPACT_ATOMS: atom_id res chain seq x y z
N MET A 1 -17.43 -24.16 -4.28
CA MET A 1 -17.66 -22.82 -3.68
C MET A 1 -16.38 -22.04 -3.32
N LYS A 2 -15.21 -22.68 -3.13
CA LYS A 2 -13.95 -22.01 -2.73
C LYS A 2 -13.35 -21.07 -3.79
N TYR A 3 -13.51 -21.38 -5.09
CA TYR A 3 -12.95 -20.57 -6.19
C TYR A 3 -13.75 -19.29 -6.51
N ARG A 4 -14.99 -19.16 -6.00
CA ARG A 4 -15.80 -17.94 -6.21
C ARG A 4 -15.35 -16.80 -5.30
N MET A 5 -14.83 -17.08 -4.10
CA MET A 5 -14.34 -16.04 -3.20
C MET A 5 -13.04 -15.39 -3.66
N VAL A 6 -12.12 -16.15 -4.28
CA VAL A 6 -10.86 -15.59 -4.80
C VAL A 6 -11.13 -14.62 -5.95
N GLY A 7 -12.10 -14.93 -6.83
CA GLY A 7 -12.52 -14.02 -7.89
C GLY A 7 -13.16 -12.72 -7.37
N VAL A 8 -13.92 -12.80 -6.28
CA VAL A 8 -14.53 -11.63 -5.63
C VAL A 8 -13.47 -10.75 -4.95
N ILE A 9 -12.46 -11.36 -4.32
CA ILE A 9 -11.36 -10.62 -3.66
C ILE A 9 -10.45 -9.95 -4.70
N CYS A 10 -10.04 -10.66 -5.76
CA CYS A 10 -9.28 -10.06 -6.86
C CYS A 10 -10.08 -8.97 -7.58
N GLY A 11 -11.39 -9.17 -7.77
CA GLY A 11 -12.29 -8.17 -8.34
C GLY A 11 -12.41 -6.91 -7.49
N LEU A 12 -12.52 -7.04 -6.16
CA LEU A 12 -12.56 -5.91 -5.23
C LEU A 12 -11.24 -5.12 -5.20
N VAL A 13 -10.09 -5.81 -5.24
CA VAL A 13 -8.78 -5.16 -5.29
C VAL A 13 -8.58 -4.40 -6.61
N MET A 14 -9.03 -4.96 -7.74
CA MET A 14 -9.00 -4.23 -9.02
C MET A 14 -9.97 -3.04 -9.05
N MET A 15 -11.15 -3.16 -8.45
CA MET A 15 -12.13 -2.07 -8.42
C MET A 15 -11.63 -0.89 -7.58
N LEU A 16 -10.94 -1.14 -6.46
CA LEU A 16 -10.27 -0.12 -5.65
C LEU A 16 -9.11 0.58 -6.38
N MET A 17 -8.44 -0.11 -7.30
CA MET A 17 -7.39 0.47 -8.14
C MET A 17 -7.96 1.35 -9.28
N VAL A 18 -9.18 1.08 -9.76
CA VAL A 18 -9.83 1.82 -10.87
C VAL A 18 -10.65 3.02 -10.39
N THR A 19 -11.06 3.07 -9.12
CA THR A 19 -11.81 4.22 -8.57
C THR A 19 -11.00 5.52 -8.47
N ASN A 20 -9.67 5.48 -8.65
CA ASN A 20 -8.85 6.70 -8.72
C ASN A 20 -8.91 7.44 -10.07
N GLU A 21 -9.36 6.78 -11.14
CA GLU A 21 -9.40 7.42 -12.48
C GLU A 21 -10.81 7.88 -12.90
N THR A 22 -11.87 7.41 -12.23
CA THR A 22 -13.25 7.65 -12.68
C THR A 22 -13.94 8.89 -12.07
N PHE A 23 -13.32 9.60 -11.12
CA PHE A 23 -13.83 10.89 -10.65
C PHE A 23 -13.49 12.08 -11.56
N ALA A 24 -12.73 11.89 -12.64
CA ALA A 24 -12.31 12.97 -13.52
C ALA A 24 -13.26 13.27 -14.71
N GLN A 25 -14.28 12.45 -14.98
CA GLN A 25 -15.16 12.64 -16.14
C GLN A 25 -16.65 12.42 -15.84
N ARG A 26 -17.23 13.31 -15.03
CA ARG A 26 -18.69 13.54 -15.10
C ARG A 26 -19.06 14.98 -14.76
N GLY A 27 -18.47 15.93 -15.49
CA GLY A 27 -18.98 17.30 -15.60
C GLY A 27 -19.66 17.50 -16.94
N GLY A 28 -20.94 17.13 -17.02
CA GLY A 28 -21.82 17.53 -18.13
C GLY A 28 -21.95 19.06 -18.16
N GLY A 29 -21.91 19.62 -19.37
CA GLY A 29 -21.69 21.03 -19.61
C GLY A 29 -22.77 21.99 -19.12
N GLY A 30 -22.38 23.26 -19.03
CA GLY A 30 -23.27 24.40 -18.91
C GLY A 30 -22.58 25.62 -18.31
N GLY A 31 -22.39 26.67 -19.12
CA GLY A 31 -22.39 28.04 -18.62
C GLY A 31 -21.03 28.72 -18.39
N ARG A 32 -20.55 29.35 -19.47
CA ARG A 32 -20.13 30.76 -19.52
C ARG A 32 -19.54 31.38 -18.24
N GLY A 33 -18.26 31.76 -18.34
CA GLY A 33 -17.72 32.95 -17.68
C GLY A 33 -16.65 32.66 -16.63
N GLY A 34 -15.50 33.30 -16.77
CA GLY A 34 -14.53 33.37 -15.69
C GLY A 34 -13.09 33.30 -16.17
N SER A 35 -12.57 34.46 -16.58
CA SER A 35 -11.14 34.75 -16.60
C SER A 35 -10.49 34.32 -15.29
N GLY A 36 -9.42 33.53 -15.36
CA GLY A 36 -8.68 33.13 -14.16
C GLY A 36 -7.55 32.17 -14.52
N GLY A 37 -6.31 32.68 -14.48
CA GLY A 37 -5.12 32.02 -14.96
C GLY A 37 -4.95 30.57 -14.48
N GLY A 38 -4.55 29.72 -15.42
CA GLY A 38 -4.09 28.36 -15.17
C GLY A 38 -2.84 28.36 -14.28
N ARG A 39 -3.04 28.50 -12.97
CA ARG A 39 -2.21 27.77 -12.01
C ARG A 39 -2.52 26.31 -12.27
N ARG A 40 -1.57 25.60 -12.88
CA ARG A 40 -1.50 24.14 -12.82
C ARG A 40 -1.60 23.77 -11.34
N GLY A 41 -2.81 23.46 -10.88
CA GLY A 41 -3.06 23.00 -9.52
C GLY A 41 -2.39 21.67 -9.36
N GLY A 42 -1.20 21.67 -8.76
CA GLY A 42 -0.62 20.43 -8.24
C GLY A 42 -1.59 19.79 -7.25
N PRO A 43 -1.47 18.47 -7.02
CA PRO A 43 -2.30 17.79 -6.04
C PRO A 43 -2.17 18.51 -4.69
N ASP A 44 -3.30 18.64 -3.99
CA ASP A 44 -3.39 19.29 -2.68
C ASP A 44 -2.29 18.73 -1.75
N PRO A 45 -1.43 19.58 -1.15
CA PRO A 45 -0.38 19.14 -0.24
C PRO A 45 -0.88 18.20 0.87
N ALA A 46 -2.07 18.44 1.43
CA ALA A 46 -2.66 17.58 2.46
C ALA A 46 -3.07 16.22 1.90
N MET A 47 -3.58 16.19 0.66
CA MET A 47 -3.89 14.95 -0.05
C MET A 47 -2.62 14.15 -0.37
N MET A 48 -1.54 14.83 -0.73
CA MET A 48 -0.23 14.21 -0.97
C MET A 48 0.38 13.64 0.32
N GLU A 49 0.26 14.36 1.43
CA GLU A 49 0.76 13.89 2.73
C GLU A 49 0.00 12.65 3.21
N ARG A 50 -1.34 12.66 3.10
CA ARG A 50 -2.17 11.48 3.34
C ARG A 50 -1.76 10.30 2.47
N MET A 51 -1.59 10.52 1.15
CA MET A 51 -1.17 9.45 0.23
C MET A 51 0.21 8.89 0.60
N ASN A 52 1.15 9.76 0.96
CA ASN A 52 2.49 9.35 1.36
C ASN A 52 2.45 8.51 2.63
N ALA A 53 1.69 8.93 3.65
CA ALA A 53 1.54 8.18 4.90
C ALA A 53 0.95 6.79 4.67
N LEU A 54 -0.12 6.67 3.87
CA LEU A 54 -0.79 5.40 3.60
C LEU A 54 0.10 4.40 2.82
N ARG A 55 1.05 4.90 2.02
CA ARG A 55 2.00 4.08 1.25
C ARG A 55 3.21 3.62 2.06
N THR A 56 3.46 4.19 3.23
CA THR A 56 4.66 3.88 4.05
C THR A 56 4.74 2.42 4.48
N PHE A 57 3.61 1.73 4.62
CA PHE A 57 3.58 0.34 5.07
C PHE A 57 2.67 -0.53 4.19
N GLU A 58 3.23 -1.05 3.09
CA GLU A 58 2.53 -1.87 2.08
C GLU A 58 2.41 -3.34 2.52
N ILE A 59 1.65 -3.61 3.58
CA ILE A 59 1.47 -4.95 4.15
C ILE A 59 0.97 -5.97 3.11
N GLU A 60 0.16 -5.54 2.16
CA GLU A 60 -0.36 -6.38 1.09
C GLU A 60 0.75 -6.91 0.18
N MET A 61 1.76 -6.08 -0.10
CA MET A 61 2.93 -6.47 -0.89
C MET A 61 3.84 -7.40 -0.10
N ILE A 62 3.99 -7.16 1.21
CA ILE A 62 4.74 -8.04 2.11
C ILE A 62 4.09 -9.43 2.13
N TRP A 63 2.77 -9.50 2.32
CA TRP A 63 2.05 -10.78 2.28
C TRP A 63 2.17 -11.49 0.93
N HIS A 64 2.05 -10.75 -0.17
CA HIS A 64 2.23 -11.30 -1.51
C HIS A 64 3.61 -11.95 -1.69
N ASP A 65 4.66 -11.25 -1.27
CA ASP A 65 6.03 -11.76 -1.40
C ASP A 65 6.23 -13.02 -0.56
N LEU A 66 5.77 -13.02 0.71
CA LEU A 66 5.87 -14.15 1.62
C LEU A 66 5.03 -15.37 1.20
N SER A 67 3.83 -15.15 0.65
CA SER A 67 2.88 -16.25 0.38
C SER A 67 2.92 -16.82 -1.03
N ILE A 68 3.42 -16.05 -2.00
CA ILE A 68 3.39 -16.41 -3.43
C ILE A 68 4.79 -16.50 -4.03
N ARG A 69 5.68 -15.56 -3.68
CA ARG A 69 7.00 -15.46 -4.35
C ARG A 69 8.10 -16.23 -3.63
N MET A 70 7.87 -16.60 -2.37
CA MET A 70 8.75 -17.45 -1.59
C MET A 70 8.19 -18.87 -1.54
N ASP A 71 9.07 -19.86 -1.56
CA ASP A 71 8.71 -21.28 -1.40
C ASP A 71 8.59 -21.61 0.09
N THR A 72 7.65 -20.95 0.77
CA THR A 72 7.51 -21.05 2.22
C THR A 72 6.66 -22.26 2.61
N PRO A 73 7.18 -23.19 3.44
CA PRO A 73 6.43 -24.32 3.97
C PRO A 73 5.11 -23.92 4.64
N GLY A 74 4.07 -24.73 4.47
CA GLY A 74 2.72 -24.40 4.95
C GLY A 74 2.62 -24.09 6.44
N ALA A 75 3.41 -24.75 7.29
CA ALA A 75 3.44 -24.47 8.74
C ALA A 75 4.02 -23.07 9.04
N GLN A 76 5.11 -22.70 8.38
CA GLN A 76 5.74 -21.39 8.51
C GLN A 76 4.84 -20.28 7.93
N LEU A 77 4.16 -20.56 6.81
CA LEU A 77 3.19 -19.66 6.19
C LEU A 77 2.00 -19.35 7.12
N MET A 78 1.58 -20.27 7.98
CA MET A 78 0.55 -20.00 8.99
C MET A 78 1.03 -19.02 10.06
N SER A 79 2.28 -19.16 10.53
CA SER A 79 2.88 -18.21 11.48
C SER A 79 2.99 -16.81 10.86
N LEU A 80 3.51 -16.73 9.63
CA LEU A 80 3.58 -15.48 8.87
C LEU A 80 2.21 -14.85 8.64
N ARG A 81 1.19 -15.66 8.36
CA ARG A 81 -0.19 -15.17 8.18
C ARG A 81 -0.73 -14.52 9.44
N ILE A 82 -0.47 -15.10 10.62
CA ILE A 82 -0.89 -14.53 11.89
C ILE A 82 -0.18 -13.19 12.13
N LEU A 83 1.13 -13.16 11.92
CA LEU A 83 1.94 -11.95 12.07
C LEU A 83 1.44 -10.82 11.15
N VAL A 84 1.29 -11.09 9.86
CA VAL A 84 0.78 -10.13 8.87
C VAL A 84 -0.63 -9.67 9.20
N LYS A 85 -1.53 -10.58 9.62
CA LYS A 85 -2.90 -10.22 10.03
C LYS A 85 -2.91 -9.25 11.20
N ASN A 86 -2.05 -9.47 12.20
CA ASN A 86 -1.93 -8.58 13.35
C ASN A 86 -1.40 -7.20 12.93
N ALA A 87 -0.37 -7.18 12.07
CA ALA A 87 0.15 -5.93 11.50
C ALA A 87 -0.91 -5.17 10.68
N THR A 88 -1.75 -5.88 9.91
CA THR A 88 -2.87 -5.26 9.18
C THR A 88 -3.88 -4.61 10.13
N ALA A 89 -4.25 -5.30 11.20
CA ALA A 89 -5.16 -4.76 12.21
C ALA A 89 -4.58 -3.52 12.90
N GLN A 90 -3.28 -3.54 13.23
CA GLN A 90 -2.58 -2.39 13.80
C GLN A 90 -2.53 -1.21 12.83
N LYS A 91 -2.18 -1.44 11.55
CA LYS A 91 -2.20 -0.40 10.51
C LYS A 91 -3.59 0.24 10.40
N GLN A 92 -4.65 -0.56 10.39
CA GLN A 92 -6.02 -0.04 10.32
C GLN A 92 -6.38 0.83 11.53
N ALA A 93 -6.02 0.39 12.75
CA ALA A 93 -6.26 1.18 13.96
C ALA A 93 -5.51 2.52 13.96
N LEU A 94 -4.27 2.54 13.46
CA LEU A 94 -3.48 3.77 13.31
C LEU A 94 -4.10 4.72 12.29
N ILE A 95 -4.58 4.20 11.15
CA ILE A 95 -5.27 5.00 10.13
C ILE A 95 -6.53 5.65 10.72
N GLU A 96 -7.35 4.88 11.43
CA GLU A 96 -8.56 5.40 12.07
C GLU A 96 -8.27 6.48 13.11
N GLN A 97 -7.13 6.39 13.81
CA GLN A 97 -6.70 7.43 14.75
C GLN A 97 -6.26 8.69 14.02
N ALA A 98 -5.46 8.55 12.96
CA ALA A 98 -4.99 9.67 12.15
C ALA A 98 -6.12 10.38 11.40
N GLU A 99 -7.15 9.64 10.96
CA GLU A 99 -8.35 10.22 10.36
C GLU A 99 -9.13 11.11 11.33
N LYS A 100 -9.11 10.80 12.63
CA LYS A 100 -9.78 11.61 13.66
C LYS A 100 -8.99 12.86 14.04
N SER A 101 -7.65 12.77 14.05
CA SER A 101 -6.77 13.88 14.41
C SER A 101 -6.28 14.71 13.22
N GLU A 102 -6.54 14.24 11.99
CA GLU A 102 -5.98 14.75 10.73
C GLU A 102 -4.43 14.82 10.72
N ASP A 103 -3.78 14.01 11.56
CA ASP A 103 -2.32 14.00 11.73
C ASP A 103 -1.67 12.89 10.90
N TRP A 104 -1.45 13.19 9.62
CA TRP A 104 -0.85 12.27 8.66
C TRP A 104 0.66 12.11 8.85
N GLY A 105 1.34 13.11 9.39
CA GLY A 105 2.76 13.05 9.75
C GLY A 105 3.00 12.03 10.87
N TRP A 106 2.21 12.10 11.94
CA TRP A 106 2.24 11.09 13.00
C TRP A 106 1.94 9.69 12.48
N LEU A 107 0.93 9.54 11.61
CA LEU A 107 0.60 8.24 11.01
C LEU A 107 1.80 7.65 10.28
N LYS A 108 2.47 8.47 9.45
CA LYS A 108 3.65 8.04 8.70
C LYS A 108 4.71 7.46 9.64
N ASP A 109 5.05 8.18 10.71
CA ASP A 109 6.07 7.73 11.67
C ASP A 109 5.66 6.43 12.38
N GLN A 110 4.38 6.29 12.76
CA GLN A 110 3.88 5.05 13.37
C GLN A 110 3.91 3.87 12.40
N LEU A 111 3.62 4.10 11.12
CA LEU A 111 3.70 3.08 10.08
C LEU A 111 5.15 2.69 9.77
N GLU A 112 6.10 3.62 9.76
CA GLU A 112 7.54 3.29 9.64
C GLU A 112 8.02 2.43 10.81
N ASN A 113 7.60 2.75 12.04
CA ASN A 113 7.95 1.97 13.23
C ASN A 113 7.31 0.58 13.20
N SER A 114 6.05 0.48 12.78
CA SER A 114 5.34 -0.79 12.63
C SER A 114 5.99 -1.67 11.55
N HIS A 115 6.45 -1.08 10.45
CA HIS A 115 7.19 -1.79 9.41
C HIS A 115 8.53 -2.34 9.94
N LYS A 116 9.31 -1.53 10.65
CA LYS A 116 10.56 -1.98 11.29
C LYS A 116 10.33 -3.10 12.31
N GLN A 117 9.22 -3.04 13.05
CA GLN A 117 8.87 -4.10 13.98
C GLN A 117 8.50 -5.39 13.25
N LEU A 118 7.70 -5.30 12.18
CA LEU A 118 7.38 -6.45 11.35
C LEU A 118 8.64 -7.09 10.76
N ASP A 119 9.60 -6.30 10.28
CA ASP A 119 10.87 -6.83 9.75
C ASP A 119 11.66 -7.62 10.81
N LYS A 120 11.64 -7.17 12.08
CA LYS A 120 12.24 -7.93 13.19
C LYS A 120 11.49 -9.23 13.47
N ASP A 121 10.17 -9.15 13.54
CA ASP A 121 9.33 -10.32 13.79
C ASP A 121 9.42 -11.36 12.65
N LEU A 122 9.69 -10.91 11.42
CA LEU A 122 9.99 -11.78 10.29
C LEU A 122 11.31 -12.54 10.47
N MET A 123 12.35 -11.91 11.04
CA MET A 123 13.62 -12.58 11.31
C MET A 123 13.49 -13.72 12.34
N ASP A 124 12.49 -13.66 13.21
CA ASP A 124 12.22 -14.72 14.18
C ASP A 124 11.51 -15.94 13.55
N ILE A 125 10.88 -15.78 12.38
CA ILE A 125 10.11 -16.82 11.69
C ILE A 125 10.85 -17.37 10.47
N LEU A 126 11.54 -16.50 9.73
CA LEU A 126 12.26 -16.85 8.50
C LEU A 126 13.66 -17.36 8.82
N SER A 127 14.14 -18.31 8.03
CA SER A 127 15.56 -18.66 8.05
C SER A 127 16.40 -17.53 7.46
N ASP A 128 17.71 -17.51 7.73
CA ASP A 128 18.63 -16.53 7.13
C ASP A 128 18.59 -16.54 5.59
N GLU A 129 18.36 -17.71 4.98
CA GLU A 129 18.25 -17.86 3.51
C GLU A 129 16.92 -17.30 2.99
N ASP A 130 15.83 -17.57 3.69
CA ASP A 130 14.51 -17.02 3.38
C ASP A 130 14.49 -15.50 3.54
N MET A 131 15.12 -14.98 4.59
CA MET A 131 15.21 -13.55 4.84
C MET A 131 16.01 -12.83 3.75
N LYS A 132 17.14 -13.41 3.30
CA LYS A 132 17.88 -12.89 2.14
C LYS A 132 17.05 -12.91 0.87
N THR A 133 16.20 -13.92 0.70
CA THR A 133 15.29 -14.00 -0.44
C THR A 133 14.24 -12.90 -0.36
N TYR A 134 13.60 -12.73 0.79
CA TYR A 134 12.64 -11.65 1.05
C TYR A 134 13.25 -10.27 0.79
N GLU A 135 14.45 -9.98 1.30
CA GLU A 135 15.14 -8.70 1.05
C GLU A 135 15.41 -8.43 -0.44
N LYS A 136 15.73 -9.47 -1.23
CA LYS A 136 15.87 -9.33 -2.69
C LYS A 136 14.53 -8.95 -3.32
N LEU A 137 13.43 -9.58 -2.89
CA LEU A 137 12.09 -9.27 -3.39
C LEU A 137 11.69 -7.82 -3.08
N VAL A 138 12.01 -7.33 -1.88
CA VAL A 138 11.81 -5.93 -1.47
C VAL A 138 12.58 -4.98 -2.39
N LYS A 139 13.88 -5.22 -2.61
CA LYS A 139 14.71 -4.39 -3.51
C LYS A 139 14.20 -4.38 -4.95
N GLU A 140 13.75 -5.53 -5.46
CA GLU A 140 13.13 -5.61 -6.79
C GLU A 140 11.84 -4.81 -6.91
N ARG A 141 11.03 -4.77 -5.84
CA ARG A 141 9.80 -3.98 -5.79
C ARG A 141 10.12 -2.48 -5.80
N GLU A 142 11.05 -2.04 -4.97
CA GLU A 142 11.50 -0.64 -4.91
C GLU A 142 12.09 -0.17 -6.25
N LYS A 143 12.90 -1.02 -6.89
CA LYS A 143 13.44 -0.76 -8.22
C LYS A 143 12.32 -0.58 -9.26
N ARG A 144 11.34 -1.49 -9.30
CA ARG A 144 10.19 -1.40 -10.23
C ARG A 144 9.34 -0.16 -9.99
N ALA A 145 9.08 0.20 -8.73
CA ALA A 145 8.34 1.41 -8.39
C ALA A 145 9.09 2.66 -8.88
N SER A 146 10.40 2.71 -8.69
CA SER A 146 11.27 3.81 -9.13
C SER A 146 11.29 3.96 -10.66
N GLU A 147 11.37 2.83 -11.39
CA GLU A 147 11.36 2.81 -12.85
C GLU A 147 10.02 3.27 -13.43
N MET A 148 8.89 2.88 -12.82
CA MET A 148 7.57 3.36 -13.24
C MET A 148 7.45 4.87 -13.08
N ILE A 149 7.88 5.42 -11.94
CA ILE A 149 7.87 6.88 -11.69
C ILE A 149 8.78 7.61 -12.71
N GLY A 150 9.93 7.03 -13.06
CA GLY A 150 10.85 7.59 -14.05
C GLY A 150 10.28 7.66 -15.48
N ARG A 151 9.37 6.75 -15.85
CA ARG A 151 8.70 6.77 -17.16
C ARG A 151 7.65 7.87 -17.30
N PHE A 152 6.99 8.27 -16.21
CA PHE A 152 6.01 9.36 -16.22
C PHE A 152 6.63 10.77 -16.20
N ARG A 153 7.97 10.88 -16.06
CA ARG A 153 8.72 12.14 -16.08
C ARG A 153 9.41 12.46 -17.40
N ARG A 154 9.40 11.55 -18.38
CA ARG A 154 9.91 11.79 -19.74
C ARG A 154 8.75 12.06 -20.69
#